data_AF-T1C5U3-F1
#
_entry.id   AF-T1C5U3-F1
#
_cell.length_a   1.000
_cell.length_b   1.000
_cell.length_c   1.000
_cell.angle_alpha   90.00
_cell.angle_beta   90.00
_cell.angle_gamma   90.00
#
_symmetry.space_group_name_H-M   'P 1'
#
loop_
_entity.id
_entity.type
_entity.pdbx_description
1 polymer ?
#
loop_
_entity_poly.entity_id
_entity_poly.type
_entity_poly.pdbx_seq_one_letter_code
_entity_poly.pdbx_strand_id
1 'polypeptide(L)'
;MRVEQPRAVHVAEAVLRLRTRKLPDPALIGNAGSFFKNPQVDAALAATLRMRHPGLPQWPQADGSIKLSAAWMVEATGCKGLREGDAGISERHALVLVNHGAASGAQLWALAVRVRDAVHMRFGVLLEAEPRVLP
;
A
#
# COMPACT_ATOMS: atom_id res chain seq x y z
N MET A 1 -12.57 -18.32 17.75
CA MET A 1 -12.32 -18.56 19.19
C MET A 1 -12.20 -17.21 19.87
N ARG A 2 -13.14 -16.88 20.77
CA ARG A 2 -13.13 -15.62 21.53
C ARG A 2 -12.19 -15.83 22.73
N VAL A 3 -11.23 -14.94 22.91
CA VAL A 3 -10.30 -14.99 24.05
C VAL A 3 -10.88 -14.10 25.14
N GLU A 4 -11.24 -14.69 26.28
CA GLU A 4 -11.89 -13.94 27.38
C GLU A 4 -10.91 -13.07 28.16
N GLN A 5 -9.66 -13.50 28.30
CA GLN A 5 -8.57 -12.74 28.94
C GLN A 5 -7.37 -12.65 27.99
N PRO A 6 -7.28 -11.58 27.16
CA PRO A 6 -6.19 -11.41 26.22
C PRO A 6 -4.85 -11.21 26.95
N ARG A 7 -3.83 -11.97 26.51
CA ARG A 7 -2.44 -11.84 26.93
C ARG A 7 -1.60 -11.42 25.73
N ALA A 8 -0.37 -10.97 25.96
CA ALA A 8 0.55 -10.56 24.88
C ALA A 8 0.68 -11.62 23.77
N VAL A 9 0.73 -12.92 24.12
CA VAL A 9 0.79 -14.02 23.15
C VAL A 9 -0.44 -14.08 22.24
N HIS A 10 -1.64 -13.86 22.77
CA HIS A 10 -2.88 -13.88 21.97
C HIS A 10 -2.92 -12.71 20.97
N VAL A 11 -2.36 -11.56 21.36
CA VAL A 11 -2.18 -10.41 20.47
C VAL A 11 -1.16 -10.72 19.38
N ALA A 12 0.00 -11.28 19.74
CA ALA A 12 1.04 -11.66 18.79
C ALA A 12 0.52 -12.67 17.75
N GLU A 13 -0.19 -13.70 18.19
CA GLU A 13 -0.83 -14.69 17.30
C GLU A 13 -1.86 -14.05 16.37
N ALA A 14 -2.68 -13.12 16.88
CA ALA A 14 -3.65 -12.41 16.06
C ALA A 14 -2.96 -11.54 14.99
N VAL A 15 -1.90 -10.83 15.36
CA VAL A 15 -1.10 -10.03 14.42
C VAL A 15 -0.44 -10.93 13.37
N LEU A 16 0.18 -12.04 13.78
CA LEU A 16 0.81 -13.00 12.86
C LEU A 16 -0.20 -13.53 11.85
N ARG A 17 -1.38 -13.99 12.31
CA ARG A 17 -2.45 -14.48 11.42
C ARG A 17 -2.94 -13.41 10.44
N LEU A 18 -3.03 -12.15 10.86
CA LEU A 18 -3.45 -11.06 9.97
C LEU A 18 -2.37 -10.74 8.93
N ARG A 19 -1.10 -10.74 9.33
CA ARG A 19 0.04 -10.45 8.45
C ARG A 19 0.21 -11.53 7.39
N THR A 20 0.19 -12.81 7.76
CA THR A 20 0.38 -13.93 6.82
C THR A 20 -0.72 -14.02 5.75
N ARG A 21 -1.93 -13.54 6.05
CA ARG A 21 -3.02 -13.45 5.07
C ARG A 21 -2.82 -12.34 4.04
N LYS A 22 -2.28 -11.20 4.47
CA LYS A 22 -2.21 -9.98 3.64
C LYS A 22 -0.87 -9.80 2.93
N LEU A 23 0.22 -10.15 3.59
CA LEU A 23 1.58 -9.87 3.11
C LEU A 23 2.17 -11.14 2.49
N PRO A 24 2.64 -11.06 1.23
CA PRO A 24 3.34 -12.19 0.61
C PRO A 24 4.69 -12.41 1.29
N ASP A 25 5.04 -13.68 1.51
CA ASP A 25 6.33 -14.06 2.06
C ASP A 25 7.45 -13.74 1.06
N PRO A 26 8.43 -12.86 1.42
CA PRO A 26 9.54 -12.52 0.53
C PRO A 26 10.39 -13.71 0.09
N ALA A 27 10.42 -14.80 0.87
CA ALA A 27 11.14 -16.02 0.50
C ALA A 27 10.45 -16.80 -0.62
N LEU A 28 9.14 -16.60 -0.81
CA LEU A 28 8.34 -17.24 -1.87
C LEU A 28 8.17 -16.34 -3.09
N ILE A 29 8.04 -15.03 -2.88
CA ILE A 29 7.90 -14.04 -3.94
C ILE A 29 8.58 -12.75 -3.50
N GLY A 30 9.63 -12.35 -4.23
CA GLY A 30 10.49 -11.24 -3.84
C GLY A 30 9.67 -9.95 -3.68
N ASN A 31 9.75 -9.32 -2.51
CA ASN A 31 9.07 -8.06 -2.23
C ASN A 31 9.76 -7.31 -1.07
N ALA A 32 9.50 -6.01 -0.97
CA ALA A 32 10.03 -5.13 0.08
C ALA A 32 8.93 -4.65 1.05
N GLY A 33 7.84 -5.42 1.20
CA GLY A 33 6.67 -4.98 1.95
C GLY A 33 5.86 -3.90 1.23
N SER A 34 5.28 -2.97 1.98
CA SER A 34 4.54 -1.83 1.41
C SER A 34 5.52 -0.91 0.69
N PHE A 35 5.34 -0.75 -0.62
CA PHE A 35 6.23 0.05 -1.45
C PHE A 35 5.98 1.55 -1.30
N PHE A 36 4.74 1.97 -1.00
CA PHE A 36 4.40 3.37 -0.79
C PHE A 36 3.96 3.63 0.65
N LYS A 37 4.34 4.80 1.16
CA LYS A 37 3.82 5.34 2.41
C LYS A 37 2.36 5.74 2.23
N ASN A 38 1.62 5.76 3.33
CA ASN A 38 0.31 6.43 3.37
C ASN A 38 0.52 7.95 3.37
N PRO A 39 0.06 8.70 2.35
CA PRO A 39 0.30 10.12 2.26
C PRO A 39 -0.50 10.88 3.32
N GLN A 40 0.04 12.01 3.76
CA GLN A 40 -0.64 12.97 4.61
C GLN A 40 -0.91 14.22 3.76
N VAL A 41 -2.15 14.70 3.80
CA VAL A 41 -2.61 15.86 3.04
C VAL A 41 -3.27 16.86 3.97
N ASP A 42 -3.43 18.10 3.52
CA ASP A 42 -4.22 19.08 4.27
C ASP A 42 -5.71 18.70 4.35
N ALA A 43 -6.42 19.33 5.28
CA ALA A 43 -7.83 19.07 5.52
C ALA A 43 -8.74 19.45 4.33
N ALA A 44 -8.36 20.43 3.52
CA ALA A 44 -9.17 20.89 2.38
C ALA A 44 -9.16 19.87 1.23
N LEU A 45 -7.98 19.35 0.89
CA LEU A 45 -7.82 18.27 -0.07
C LEU A 45 -8.52 17.00 0.43
N ALA A 46 -8.34 16.64 1.70
CA ALA A 46 -9.02 15.48 2.28
C ALA A 46 -10.55 15.57 2.21
N ALA A 47 -11.12 16.75 2.50
CA ALA A 47 -12.56 16.99 2.38
C ALA A 47 -13.05 16.83 0.93
N THR A 48 -12.31 17.40 -0.03
CA THR A 48 -12.61 17.26 -1.46
C THR A 48 -12.59 15.78 -1.89
N LEU A 49 -11.56 15.05 -1.47
CA LEU A 49 -11.44 13.62 -1.75
C LEU A 49 -12.53 12.79 -1.09
N ARG A 50 -12.99 13.16 0.11
CA ARG A 50 -14.09 12.47 0.79
C ARG A 50 -15.41 12.59 0.03
N MET A 51 -15.68 13.76 -0.54
CA MET A 51 -16.88 13.96 -1.36
C MET A 51 -16.83 13.16 -2.66
N ARG A 52 -15.68 13.14 -3.35
CA ARG A 52 -15.51 12.43 -4.63
C ARG A 52 -15.35 10.91 -4.46
N HIS A 53 -14.78 10.49 -3.33
CA HIS A 53 -14.48 9.10 -3.01
C HIS A 53 -14.89 8.77 -1.56
N PRO A 54 -16.19 8.61 -1.28
CA PRO A 54 -16.70 8.39 0.08
C PRO A 54 -16.12 7.16 0.79
N GLY A 55 -15.66 6.17 0.02
CA GLY A 55 -15.02 4.96 0.54
C GLY A 55 -13.53 5.09 0.87
N LEU A 56 -12.88 6.21 0.55
CA LEU A 56 -11.45 6.44 0.84
C LEU A 56 -11.24 6.54 2.36
N PRO A 57 -10.46 5.64 2.98
CA PRO A 57 -10.16 5.74 4.40
C PRO A 57 -9.29 6.97 4.69
N GLN A 58 -9.67 7.72 5.72
CA GLN A 58 -9.01 8.94 6.14
C GLN A 58 -8.86 8.95 7.67
N TRP A 59 -7.66 9.26 8.14
CA TRP A 59 -7.35 9.31 9.57
C TRP A 59 -6.80 10.71 9.92
N PRO A 60 -7.53 11.53 10.69
CA PRO A 60 -7.01 12.79 11.19
C PRO A 60 -5.75 12.60 12.03
N GLN A 61 -4.77 13.49 11.87
CA GLN A 61 -3.54 13.54 12.67
C GLN A 61 -3.59 14.72 13.65
N ALA A 62 -2.69 14.71 14.64
CA ALA A 62 -2.67 15.74 15.70
C ALA A 62 -2.32 17.14 15.19
N ASP A 63 -1.60 17.24 14.07
CA ASP A 63 -1.18 18.49 13.43
C ASP A 63 -2.24 19.07 12.47
N GLY A 64 -3.42 18.45 12.39
CA GLY A 64 -4.51 18.84 11.49
C GLY A 64 -4.39 18.26 10.07
N SER A 65 -3.30 17.58 9.72
CA SER A 65 -3.21 16.83 8.48
C SER A 65 -4.10 15.58 8.52
N ILE A 66 -4.44 15.06 7.35
CA ILE A 66 -5.25 13.85 7.20
C ILE A 66 -4.41 12.80 6.47
N LYS A 67 -4.19 11.66 7.13
CA LYS A 67 -3.53 10.50 6.52
C LYS A 67 -4.54 9.72 5.68
N LEU A 68 -4.19 9.42 4.42
CA LEU A 68 -5.03 8.70 3.47
C LEU A 68 -4.51 7.26 3.29
N SER A 69 -5.40 6.33 2.91
CA SER A 69 -4.97 4.97 2.55
C SER A 69 -4.39 4.92 1.14
N ALA A 70 -3.08 4.76 1.02
CA ALA A 70 -2.41 4.55 -0.27
C ALA A 70 -2.87 3.24 -0.92
N ALA A 71 -3.04 2.17 -0.13
CA ALA A 71 -3.50 0.87 -0.63
C ALA A 71 -4.86 0.99 -1.34
N TRP A 72 -5.79 1.73 -0.73
CA TRP A 72 -7.11 1.97 -1.31
C TRP A 72 -7.02 2.77 -2.61
N MET A 73 -6.19 3.81 -2.65
CA MET A 73 -6.00 4.61 -3.86
C MET A 73 -5.39 3.81 -5.00
N VAL A 74 -4.38 2.97 -4.74
CA VAL A 74 -3.77 2.08 -5.75
C VAL A 74 -4.76 1.00 -6.23
N GLU A 75 -5.59 0.48 -5.34
CA GLU A 75 -6.64 -0.47 -5.74
C GLU A 75 -7.70 0.22 -6.61
N ALA A 76 -8.09 1.44 -6.26
CA ALA A 76 -9.06 2.21 -7.02
C ALA A 76 -8.57 2.55 -8.44
N THR A 77 -7.27 2.71 -8.69
CA THR A 77 -6.72 2.88 -10.06
C THR A 77 -6.75 1.61 -10.89
N GLY A 78 -7.12 0.45 -10.32
CA GLY A 78 -7.11 -0.84 -11.00
C GLY A 78 -5.72 -1.48 -11.11
N CYS A 79 -4.72 -0.96 -10.39
CA CYS A 79 -3.35 -1.46 -10.49
C CYS A 79 -3.12 -2.75 -9.68
N LYS A 80 -4.00 -3.10 -8.72
CA LYS A 80 -3.85 -4.32 -7.91
C LYS A 80 -3.90 -5.56 -8.81
N GLY A 81 -2.90 -6.44 -8.70
CA GLY A 81 -2.75 -7.61 -9.57
C GLY A 81 -2.13 -7.30 -10.94
N LEU A 82 -1.81 -6.04 -11.26
CA LEU A 82 -1.12 -5.68 -12.50
C LEU A 82 0.24 -6.38 -12.55
N ARG A 83 0.56 -6.98 -13.69
CA ARG A 83 1.84 -7.66 -13.94
C ARG A 83 2.38 -7.29 -15.30
N GLU A 84 3.69 -7.04 -15.35
CA GLU A 84 4.44 -6.72 -16.55
C GLU A 84 5.79 -7.44 -16.55
N GLY A 85 5.90 -8.47 -17.38
CA GLY A 85 7.00 -9.44 -17.26
C GLY A 85 6.99 -10.05 -15.86
N ASP A 86 8.09 -9.92 -15.14
CA ASP A 86 8.19 -10.41 -13.76
C ASP A 86 7.95 -9.35 -12.69
N ALA A 87 7.79 -8.08 -13.04
CA ALA A 87 7.39 -7.05 -12.08
C ALA A 87 5.86 -7.03 -11.96
N GLY A 88 5.34 -6.99 -10.74
CA GLY A 88 3.89 -6.91 -10.54
C GLY A 88 3.48 -6.25 -9.23
N ILE A 89 2.18 -6.10 -9.04
CA ILE A 89 1.55 -5.70 -7.78
C ILE A 89 0.81 -6.91 -7.23
N SER A 90 1.02 -7.22 -5.95
CA SER A 90 0.39 -8.36 -5.30
C SER A 90 -1.14 -8.29 -5.37
N GLU A 91 -1.78 -9.38 -5.76
CA GLU A 91 -3.23 -9.56 -5.67
C GLU A 91 -3.74 -9.51 -4.22
N ARG A 92 -2.86 -9.82 -3.24
CA ARG A 92 -3.21 -9.85 -1.81
C ARG A 92 -3.21 -8.46 -1.18
N HIS A 93 -2.34 -7.56 -1.66
CA HIS A 93 -2.19 -6.23 -1.09
C HIS A 93 -1.63 -5.22 -2.09
N ALA A 94 -2.41 -4.18 -2.40
CA ALA A 94 -2.11 -3.22 -3.47
C ALA A 94 -0.83 -2.39 -3.29
N LEU A 95 -0.30 -2.29 -2.07
CA LEU A 95 0.99 -1.60 -1.83
C LEU A 95 2.21 -2.48 -2.07
N VAL A 96 2.05 -3.79 -2.24
CA VAL A 96 3.20 -4.69 -2.31
C VAL A 96 3.55 -4.93 -3.77
N LEU A 97 4.65 -4.33 -4.22
CA LEU A 97 5.28 -4.71 -5.48
C LEU A 97 5.97 -6.06 -5.30
N VAL A 98 5.86 -6.91 -6.32
CA VAL A 98 6.37 -8.27 -6.30
C VAL A 98 7.25 -8.56 -7.51
N ASN A 99 8.28 -9.37 -7.31
CA ASN A 99 9.11 -9.96 -8.33
C ASN A 99 8.76 -11.45 -8.48
N HIS A 100 8.25 -11.82 -9.66
CA HIS A 100 7.89 -13.19 -10.02
C HIS A 100 9.07 -14.08 -10.43
N GLY A 101 10.29 -13.54 -10.45
CA GLY A 101 11.51 -14.28 -10.76
C GLY A 101 12.66 -13.34 -11.10
N ALA A 102 12.63 -12.79 -12.32
CA ALA A 102 13.75 -12.08 -12.93
C ALA A 102 13.54 -10.55 -13.07
N ALA A 103 12.60 -9.95 -12.33
CA ALA A 103 12.40 -8.51 -12.39
C ALA A 103 13.63 -7.74 -11.87
N SER A 104 14.18 -6.87 -12.71
CA SER A 104 15.22 -5.93 -12.30
C SER A 104 14.65 -4.80 -11.42
N GLY A 105 15.52 -4.16 -10.64
CA GLY A 105 15.16 -2.97 -9.87
C GLY A 105 14.57 -1.85 -10.74
N ALA A 106 15.09 -1.66 -11.95
CA ALA A 106 14.58 -0.68 -12.90
C ALA A 106 13.16 -1.00 -13.38
N GLN A 107 12.83 -2.27 -13.62
CA GLN A 107 11.46 -2.68 -14.00
C GLN A 107 10.47 -2.49 -12.84
N LEU A 108 10.87 -2.86 -11.62
CA LEU A 108 10.05 -2.61 -10.42
C LEU A 108 9.85 -1.10 -10.19
N TRP A 109 10.89 -0.29 -10.39
CA TRP A 109 10.79 1.16 -10.27
C TRP A 109 9.90 1.78 -11.35
N ALA A 110 10.01 1.35 -12.60
CA ALA A 110 9.12 1.81 -13.68
C ALA A 110 7.65 1.48 -13.39
N LEU A 111 7.37 0.29 -12.83
CA LEU A 111 6.03 -0.06 -12.35
C LEU A 111 5.58 0.85 -11.22
N ALA A 112 6.44 1.12 -10.23
CA ALA A 112 6.13 2.03 -9.13
C ALA A 112 5.81 3.45 -9.63
N VAL A 113 6.59 3.98 -10.58
CA VAL A 113 6.35 5.30 -11.18
C VAL A 113 4.96 5.36 -11.82
N ARG A 114 4.57 4.35 -12.62
CA ARG A 114 3.24 4.32 -13.22
C ARG A 114 2.12 4.28 -12.20
N VAL A 115 2.27 3.51 -11.12
CA VAL A 115 1.27 3.47 -10.04
C VAL A 115 1.14 4.83 -9.37
N ARG A 116 2.27 5.47 -9.05
CA ARG A 116 2.31 6.80 -8.46
C ARG A 116 1.62 7.82 -9.38
N ASP A 117 1.91 7.78 -10.68
CA ASP A 117 1.38 8.72 -11.64
C ASP A 117 -0.14 8.50 -11.87
N ALA A 118 -0.60 7.25 -11.87
CA ALA A 118 -2.03 6.92 -11.93
C ALA A 118 -2.80 7.44 -10.69
N VAL A 119 -2.21 7.29 -9.50
CA VAL A 119 -2.79 7.83 -8.26
C VAL A 119 -2.78 9.36 -8.28
N HIS A 120 -1.70 9.98 -8.75
CA HIS A 120 -1.63 11.43 -8.86
C HIS A 120 -2.67 11.97 -9.84
N MET A 121 -2.80 11.37 -11.03
CA MET A 121 -3.78 11.78 -12.03
C MET A 121 -5.23 11.67 -11.51
N ARG A 122 -5.54 10.62 -10.75
CA ARG A 122 -6.90 10.37 -10.27
C ARG A 122 -7.28 11.15 -9.01
N PHE A 123 -6.34 11.32 -8.08
CA PHE A 123 -6.60 11.87 -6.75
C PHE A 123 -5.90 13.20 -6.49
N GLY A 124 -4.99 13.64 -7.36
CA GLY A 124 -4.11 14.79 -7.10
C GLY A 124 -3.08 14.52 -6.01
N VAL A 125 -2.86 13.26 -5.60
CA VAL A 125 -1.97 12.88 -4.50
C VAL A 125 -0.75 12.17 -5.03
N LEU A 126 0.45 12.67 -4.71
CA LEU A 126 1.70 12.02 -5.08
C LEU A 126 2.11 11.00 -3.99
N LEU A 127 2.32 9.75 -4.37
CA LEU A 127 2.80 8.71 -3.45
C LEU A 127 4.33 8.76 -3.33
N GLU A 128 4.82 8.61 -2.11
CA GLU A 128 6.24 8.50 -1.79
C GLU A 128 6.62 7.02 -1.56
N ALA A 129 7.74 6.59 -2.15
CA ALA A 129 8.27 5.25 -1.92
C ALA A 129 8.79 5.11 -0.47
N GLU A 130 8.54 3.96 0.15
CA GLU A 130 9.06 3.60 1.47
C GLU A 130 10.44 2.89 1.40
N PRO A 131 10.69 1.97 0.43
CA PRO A 131 12.01 1.39 0.26
C PRO A 131 13.05 2.43 -0.16
N ARG A 132 14.29 2.24 0.29
CA ARG A 132 15.44 3.02 -0.17
C ARG A 132 15.82 2.58 -1.57
N VAL A 133 15.86 3.52 -2.52
CA VAL A 133 16.38 3.30 -3.86
C VAL A 133 17.86 3.60 -3.85
N LEU A 134 18.68 2.60 -4.17
CA LEU A 134 20.13 2.72 -4.25
C LEU A 134 20.53 2.99 -5.72
N PRO A 135 21.54 3.85 -5.96
CA PRO A 135 22.10 4.08 -7.29
C PRO A 135 22.82 2.86 -7.86
#